data_AF-G7W9U9-F1
#
_entry.id   AF-G7W9U9-F1
#
_cell.length_a   1.000
_cell.length_b   1.000
_cell.length_c   1.000
_cell.angle_alpha   90.00
_cell.angle_beta   90.00
_cell.angle_gamma   90.00
#
_symmetry.space_group_name_H-M   'P 1'
#
loop_
_entity.id
_entity.type
_entity.pdbx_description
1 polymer ?
#
loop_
_entity_poly.entity_id
_entity_poly.type
_entity_poly.pdbx_seq_one_letter_code
_entity_poly.pdbx_strand_id
1 'polypeptide(L)'
;MNKKWVTIGVLGVLVLGGGYWGYKKFTAKPVVAANVTAKATIGDVTKVISATGTVNFPHSIPLQFSNNGQVVELDIKDGDIVKKGQVLARIDDTALKTSVGQQEANLLTAQAKLQSLQDGYNDQTKAEAQSTLAKAKQNLITAQQNADPAYLANQVLLANQTVKQASDALAKAQQNGDTSSIQSAQNSLNQAVSELTTAQNQQNGGAAQALTAAQADVTAAQYKVDQQGAGPSEADLQSAYASISQAQAQLDSAKTALAEATILAPTDAVVIDTGMQLYQYTTDDTKITITPLDGTGSNLEVVADIDQADIGQVKIGQKVDITLDAYPDDHSSGVVSLVALQGTTTSNVTTFGVTVDVDQASDKLRSGMNANLDIIVDEAKGVLTIPSEAIKTRGNEKGVMVPVSEADQSGNGSEKSTTGTEKSTTGSEKSTNRQAQGNVKFITVEFGLDDGTNVEVKSGLKEGQEVITSVSSSTTTKTSSGGFLFGGGNRNAGSPPR
;
A
#
# COMPACT_ATOMS: atom_id res chain seq x y z
N MET A 1 -89.71 57.23 -67.19
CA MET A 1 -88.42 56.52 -67.42
C MET A 1 -88.00 55.90 -66.09
N ASN A 2 -88.07 54.58 -65.98
CA ASN A 2 -88.22 53.89 -64.68
C ASN A 2 -86.87 53.70 -63.97
N LYS A 3 -86.70 54.35 -62.82
CA LYS A 3 -85.49 54.39 -61.97
C LYS A 3 -85.02 53.02 -61.39
N LYS A 4 -85.67 51.91 -61.74
CA LYS A 4 -85.39 50.56 -61.18
C LYS A 4 -84.25 49.81 -61.90
N TRP A 5 -83.87 50.20 -63.12
CA TRP A 5 -82.82 49.50 -63.88
C TRP A 5 -81.41 50.04 -63.64
N VAL A 6 -81.29 51.29 -63.18
CA VAL A 6 -79.98 51.91 -62.87
C VAL A 6 -79.40 51.38 -61.55
N THR A 7 -80.24 51.03 -60.57
CA THR A 7 -79.79 50.49 -59.28
C THR A 7 -79.25 49.06 -59.38
N ILE A 8 -79.74 48.26 -60.32
CA ILE A 8 -79.26 46.88 -60.55
C ILE A 8 -77.89 46.88 -61.25
N GLY A 9 -77.65 47.83 -62.17
CA GLY A 9 -76.36 47.98 -62.84
C GLY A 9 -75.22 48.41 -61.91
N VAL A 10 -75.50 49.30 -60.96
CA VAL A 10 -74.50 49.79 -59.99
C VAL A 10 -74.15 48.73 -58.94
N LEU A 11 -75.13 47.91 -58.50
CA LEU A 11 -74.86 46.82 -57.55
C LEU A 11 -73.99 45.71 -58.17
N GLY A 12 -74.20 45.39 -59.46
CA GLY A 12 -73.43 44.35 -60.16
C GLY A 12 -71.93 44.71 -60.29
N VAL A 13 -71.60 45.97 -60.54
CA VAL A 13 -70.21 46.44 -60.64
C VAL A 13 -69.53 46.48 -59.27
N LEU A 14 -70.27 46.81 -58.20
CA LEU A 14 -69.73 46.80 -56.83
C LEU A 14 -69.45 45.38 -56.30
N VAL A 15 -70.29 44.40 -56.65
CA VAL A 15 -70.07 42.99 -56.26
C VAL A 15 -68.90 42.37 -57.03
N LEU A 16 -68.76 42.68 -58.32
CA LEU A 16 -67.63 42.18 -59.13
C LEU A 16 -66.31 42.89 -58.78
N GLY A 17 -66.33 44.21 -58.53
CA GLY A 17 -65.17 44.97 -58.09
C GLY A 17 -64.74 44.62 -56.65
N GLY A 18 -65.70 44.43 -55.74
CA GLY A 18 -65.47 43.98 -54.37
C GLY A 18 -64.97 42.54 -54.29
N GLY A 19 -65.48 41.65 -55.16
CA GLY A 19 -65.00 40.27 -55.28
C GLY A 19 -63.56 40.18 -55.78
N TYR A 20 -63.17 40.98 -56.77
CA TYR A 20 -61.80 41.00 -57.29
C TYR A 20 -60.79 41.61 -56.30
N TRP A 21 -61.18 42.69 -55.59
CA TRP A 21 -60.32 43.30 -54.56
C TRP A 21 -60.19 42.42 -53.31
N GLY A 22 -61.28 41.76 -52.90
CA GLY A 22 -61.28 40.78 -51.81
C GLY A 22 -60.41 39.56 -52.13
N TYR A 23 -60.50 39.02 -53.36
CA TYR A 23 -59.68 37.89 -53.79
C TYR A 23 -58.17 38.24 -53.80
N LYS A 24 -57.81 39.45 -54.24
CA LYS A 24 -56.41 39.90 -54.27
C LYS A 24 -55.85 40.29 -52.88
N LYS A 25 -56.71 40.64 -51.91
CA LYS A 25 -56.30 40.91 -50.52
C LYS A 25 -56.33 39.68 -49.60
N PHE A 26 -57.01 38.60 -49.99
CA PHE A 26 -57.09 37.34 -49.21
C PHE A 26 -56.22 36.18 -49.73
N THR A 27 -55.52 36.34 -50.85
CA THR A 27 -54.40 35.45 -51.18
C THR A 27 -53.22 35.78 -50.28
N ALA A 28 -53.08 35.04 -49.18
CA ALA A 28 -51.90 35.05 -48.35
C ALA A 28 -50.66 34.73 -49.21
N LYS A 29 -49.64 35.60 -49.14
CA LYS A 29 -48.30 35.24 -49.65
C LYS A 29 -47.86 33.98 -48.91
N PRO A 30 -47.41 32.91 -49.61
CA PRO A 30 -46.88 31.75 -48.91
C PRO A 30 -45.71 32.21 -48.04
N VAL A 31 -45.80 31.95 -46.72
CA VAL A 31 -44.67 32.09 -45.82
C VAL A 31 -43.69 31.00 -46.26
N VAL A 32 -42.65 31.39 -47.01
CA VAL A 32 -41.59 30.48 -47.41
C VAL A 32 -40.86 30.09 -46.14
N ALA A 33 -40.77 28.79 -45.86
CA ALA A 33 -39.96 28.29 -44.76
C ALA A 33 -38.53 28.81 -44.92
N ALA A 34 -38.02 29.52 -43.90
CA ALA A 34 -36.65 29.99 -43.92
C ALA A 34 -35.74 28.82 -43.53
N ASN A 35 -34.83 28.47 -44.43
CA ASN A 35 -33.75 27.53 -44.12
C ASN A 35 -32.79 28.21 -43.15
N VAL A 36 -32.45 27.55 -42.05
CA VAL A 36 -31.33 27.95 -41.20
C VAL A 36 -30.09 27.35 -41.85
N THR A 37 -29.14 28.21 -42.22
CA THR A 37 -27.88 27.81 -42.85
C THR A 37 -26.70 28.05 -41.93
N ALA A 38 -25.68 27.21 -42.07
CA ALA A 38 -24.35 27.40 -41.49
C ALA A 38 -23.33 27.43 -42.63
N LYS A 39 -22.22 28.15 -42.45
CA LYS A 39 -21.14 28.17 -43.44
C LYS A 39 -20.14 27.07 -43.14
N ALA A 40 -19.64 26.41 -44.18
CA ALA A 40 -18.49 25.54 -44.06
C ALA A 40 -17.25 26.40 -43.76
N THR A 41 -16.59 26.17 -42.64
CA THR A 41 -15.45 26.97 -42.16
C THR A 41 -14.24 26.08 -41.94
N ILE A 42 -13.04 26.64 -42.03
CA ILE A 42 -11.83 25.91 -41.63
C ILE A 42 -11.76 25.90 -40.11
N GLY A 43 -11.57 24.72 -39.52
CA GLY A 43 -11.42 24.52 -38.09
C GLY A 43 -10.74 23.21 -37.77
N ASP A 44 -10.51 22.98 -36.48
CA ASP A 44 -9.99 21.71 -35.99
C ASP A 44 -11.17 20.84 -35.52
N VAL A 45 -11.11 19.54 -35.78
CA VAL A 45 -12.07 18.54 -35.30
C VAL A 45 -11.28 17.54 -34.46
N THR A 46 -11.70 17.33 -33.22
CA THR A 46 -11.06 16.41 -32.29
C THR A 46 -12.07 15.39 -31.79
N LYS A 47 -11.74 14.11 -31.91
CA LYS A 47 -12.52 13.07 -31.27
C LYS A 47 -11.90 12.80 -29.91
N VAL A 48 -12.69 13.00 -28.87
CA VAL A 48 -12.28 12.78 -27.48
C VAL A 48 -13.06 11.65 -26.85
N ILE A 49 -12.41 10.95 -25.92
CA ILE A 49 -13.06 10.05 -24.99
C ILE A 49 -12.95 10.71 -23.62
N SER A 50 -14.10 11.09 -23.07
CA SER A 50 -14.20 11.73 -21.76
C SER A 50 -14.30 10.67 -20.67
N ALA A 51 -13.49 10.82 -19.62
CA ALA A 51 -13.53 9.98 -18.43
C ALA A 51 -13.31 10.82 -17.18
N THR A 52 -13.78 10.33 -16.04
CA THR A 52 -13.49 10.92 -14.73
C THR A 52 -12.44 10.08 -14.03
N GLY A 53 -11.39 10.71 -13.52
CA GLY A 53 -10.32 10.03 -12.79
C GLY A 53 -9.97 10.73 -11.49
N THR A 54 -9.10 10.10 -10.72
CA THR A 54 -8.56 10.65 -9.47
C THR A 54 -7.08 10.97 -9.63
N VAL A 55 -6.69 12.16 -9.22
CA VAL A 55 -5.31 12.63 -9.19
C VAL A 55 -4.56 11.94 -8.05
N ASN A 56 -3.38 11.39 -8.30
CA ASN A 56 -2.57 10.74 -7.28
C ASN A 56 -1.07 10.99 -7.49
N PHE A 57 -0.24 10.57 -6.53
CA PHE A 57 1.21 10.44 -6.74
C PHE A 57 1.56 8.99 -7.15
N PRO A 58 2.25 8.80 -8.29
CA PRO A 58 2.55 7.46 -8.84
C PRO A 58 3.45 6.62 -7.93
N HIS A 59 4.29 7.28 -7.14
CA HIS A 59 5.25 6.65 -6.23
C HIS A 59 5.09 7.22 -4.82
N SER A 60 4.07 6.72 -4.12
CA SER A 60 3.88 6.97 -2.70
C SER A 60 4.35 5.77 -1.87
N ILE A 61 5.02 6.04 -0.76
CA ILE A 61 5.50 5.02 0.19
C ILE A 61 4.68 5.20 1.48
N PRO A 62 3.75 4.29 1.80
CA PRO A 62 3.09 4.27 3.08
C PRO A 62 4.06 3.74 4.14
N LEU A 63 4.28 4.52 5.19
CA LEU A 63 5.10 4.19 6.35
C LEU A 63 4.19 3.99 7.56
N GLN A 64 4.30 2.85 8.21
CA GLN A 64 3.50 2.50 9.39
C GLN A 64 4.40 1.92 10.48
N PHE A 65 3.94 1.97 11.72
CA PHE A 65 4.60 1.29 12.83
C PHE A 65 4.39 -0.22 12.72
N SER A 66 5.41 -1.03 13.01
CA SER A 66 5.27 -2.49 13.11
C SER A 66 4.48 -2.91 14.35
N ASN A 67 4.55 -2.08 15.42
CA ASN A 67 3.91 -2.34 16.70
C ASN A 67 2.87 -1.27 17.01
N ASN A 68 1.76 -1.67 17.61
CA ASN A 68 0.74 -0.72 18.06
C ASN A 68 1.16 -0.01 19.35
N GLY A 69 0.98 1.31 19.40
CA GLY A 69 1.34 2.13 20.55
C GLY A 69 0.71 3.51 20.51
N GLN A 70 0.92 4.31 21.56
CA GLN A 70 0.51 5.71 21.56
C GLN A 70 1.60 6.56 20.90
N VAL A 71 1.23 7.45 19.96
CA VAL A 71 2.15 8.39 19.32
C VAL A 71 2.57 9.46 20.33
N VAL A 72 3.87 9.57 20.61
CA VAL A 72 4.42 10.54 21.58
C VAL A 72 5.27 11.62 20.93
N GLU A 73 5.67 11.42 19.67
CA GLU A 73 6.41 12.39 18.86
C GLU A 73 5.88 12.33 17.42
N LEU A 74 5.63 13.50 16.84
CA LEU A 74 5.21 13.68 15.44
C LEU A 74 5.79 15.02 14.98
N ASP A 75 6.92 14.97 14.30
CA ASP A 75 7.75 16.14 13.99
C ASP A 75 7.61 16.60 12.53
N ILE A 76 6.52 16.22 11.87
CA ILE A 76 6.23 16.52 10.47
C ILE A 76 4.80 17.01 10.26
N LYS A 77 4.61 17.73 9.16
CA LYS A 77 3.32 18.17 8.64
C LYS A 77 3.23 17.84 7.16
N ASP A 78 2.00 17.80 6.65
CA ASP A 78 1.74 17.62 5.23
C ASP A 78 2.44 18.75 4.44
N GLY A 79 3.19 18.37 3.41
CA GLY A 79 4.00 19.26 2.59
C GLY A 79 5.45 19.46 3.06
N ASP A 80 5.85 18.94 4.22
CA ASP A 80 7.23 19.06 4.69
C ASP A 80 8.19 18.22 3.83
N ILE A 81 9.38 18.78 3.55
CA ILE A 81 10.49 18.06 2.93
C ILE A 81 11.27 17.35 4.04
N VAL A 82 11.40 16.03 3.90
CA VAL A 82 12.13 15.17 4.84
C VAL A 82 13.35 14.56 4.17
N LYS A 83 14.42 14.39 4.95
CA LYS A 83 15.66 13.76 4.47
C LYS A 83 15.72 12.29 4.87
N LYS A 84 16.45 11.48 4.10
CA LYS A 84 16.73 10.09 4.45
C LYS A 84 17.28 9.97 5.88
N GLY A 85 16.66 9.10 6.68
CA GLY A 85 17.00 8.84 8.08
C GLY A 85 16.40 9.84 9.08
N GLN A 86 15.66 10.86 8.63
CA GLN A 86 14.96 11.78 9.51
C GLN A 86 13.84 11.06 10.26
N VAL A 87 13.74 11.32 11.56
CA VAL A 87 12.63 10.85 12.41
C VAL A 87 11.36 11.57 11.99
N LEU A 88 10.31 10.80 11.70
CA LEU A 88 9.01 11.33 11.32
C LEU A 88 8.03 11.27 12.49
N ALA A 89 7.98 10.11 13.16
CA ALA A 89 7.12 9.88 14.31
C ALA A 89 7.72 8.81 15.24
N ARG A 90 7.33 8.85 16.51
CA ARG A 90 7.70 7.86 17.53
C ARG A 90 6.49 7.47 18.39
N ILE A 91 6.36 6.18 18.69
CA ILE A 91 5.42 5.68 19.70
C ILE A 91 6.06 5.60 21.09
N ASP A 92 5.25 5.50 22.14
CA ASP A 92 5.75 5.27 23.50
C ASP A 92 6.59 4.00 23.56
N ASP A 93 7.89 4.18 23.77
CA ASP A 93 8.90 3.13 23.75
C ASP A 93 9.37 2.73 25.16
N THR A 94 8.70 3.22 26.21
CA THR A 94 9.12 3.01 27.61
C THR A 94 9.19 1.51 27.96
N ALA A 95 8.18 0.74 27.55
CA ALA A 95 8.14 -0.71 27.76
C ALA A 95 9.21 -1.43 26.92
N LEU A 96 9.48 -0.95 25.70
CA LEU A 96 10.47 -1.53 24.79
C LEU A 96 11.90 -1.28 25.31
N LYS A 97 12.21 -0.07 25.78
CA LYS A 97 13.48 0.25 26.46
C LYS A 97 13.69 -0.60 27.70
N THR A 98 12.64 -0.78 28.51
CA THR A 98 12.69 -1.67 29.68
C THR A 98 12.97 -3.12 29.28
N SER A 99 12.33 -3.59 28.20
CA SER A 99 12.56 -4.93 27.65
C SER A 99 14.02 -5.11 27.19
N VAL A 100 14.59 -4.13 26.49
CA VAL A 100 16.02 -4.13 26.10
C VAL A 100 16.90 -4.26 27.34
N GLY A 101 16.69 -3.43 28.37
CA GLY A 101 17.46 -3.50 29.61
C GLY A 101 17.37 -4.86 30.32
N GLN A 102 16.19 -5.49 30.31
CA GLN A 102 16.01 -6.84 30.84
C GLN A 102 16.81 -7.90 30.05
N GLN A 103 16.81 -7.82 28.71
CA GLN A 103 17.57 -8.76 27.89
C GLN A 103 19.08 -8.54 27.99
N GLU A 104 19.53 -7.29 28.16
CA GLU A 104 20.94 -6.99 28.46
C GLU A 104 21.38 -7.62 29.79
N ALA A 105 20.54 -7.55 30.83
CA ALA A 105 20.82 -8.21 32.11
C ALA A 105 20.84 -9.74 31.99
N ASN A 106 19.98 -10.32 31.15
CA ASN A 106 19.97 -11.75 30.88
C ASN A 106 21.25 -12.20 30.16
N LEU A 107 21.71 -11.44 29.17
CA LEU A 107 22.98 -11.69 28.48
C LEU A 107 24.17 -11.59 29.45
N LEU A 108 24.20 -10.56 30.29
CA LEU A 108 25.23 -10.40 31.31
C LEU A 108 25.25 -11.59 32.29
N THR A 109 24.08 -12.08 32.70
CA THR A 109 23.97 -13.25 33.59
C THR A 109 24.52 -14.52 32.91
N ALA A 110 24.22 -14.72 31.62
CA ALA A 110 24.74 -15.84 30.85
C ALA A 110 26.27 -15.78 30.69
N GLN A 111 26.81 -14.58 30.43
CA GLN A 111 28.26 -14.34 30.37
C GLN A 111 28.92 -14.57 31.74
N ALA A 112 28.33 -14.08 32.83
CA ALA A 112 28.82 -14.31 34.18
C ALA A 112 28.82 -15.80 34.55
N LYS A 113 27.85 -16.59 34.05
CA LYS A 113 27.82 -18.04 34.26
C LYS A 113 28.98 -18.74 33.55
N LEU A 114 29.32 -18.35 32.32
CA LEU A 114 30.51 -18.85 31.62
C LEU A 114 31.78 -18.47 32.38
N GLN A 115 31.89 -17.22 32.82
CA GLN A 115 33.05 -16.75 33.58
C GLN A 115 33.21 -17.54 34.89
N SER A 116 32.14 -17.70 35.67
CA SER A 116 32.14 -18.51 36.89
C SER A 116 32.56 -19.96 36.65
N LEU A 117 32.17 -20.53 35.51
CA LEU A 117 32.58 -21.87 35.12
C LEU A 117 34.09 -21.93 34.85
N GLN A 118 34.65 -20.93 34.15
CA GLN A 118 36.09 -20.82 33.88
C GLN A 118 36.92 -20.55 35.14
N ASP A 119 36.42 -19.68 36.02
CA ASP A 119 37.08 -19.35 37.30
C ASP A 119 37.22 -20.56 38.22
N GLY A 120 36.34 -21.56 38.09
CA GLY A 120 36.45 -22.84 38.79
C GLY A 120 37.66 -23.70 38.40
N TYR A 121 38.37 -23.35 37.32
CA TYR A 121 39.50 -24.08 36.75
C TYR A 121 40.74 -23.20 36.49
N ASN A 122 40.87 -22.13 37.27
CA ASN A 122 41.97 -21.18 37.18
C ASN A 122 43.26 -21.68 37.86
N ASP A 123 44.33 -20.88 37.79
CA ASP A 123 45.63 -21.24 38.35
C ASP A 123 45.61 -21.42 39.88
N GLN A 124 44.75 -20.67 40.59
CA GLN A 124 44.63 -20.79 42.04
C GLN A 124 44.04 -22.15 42.43
N THR A 125 42.91 -22.53 41.83
CA THR A 125 42.25 -23.83 42.10
C THR A 125 43.14 -25.01 41.70
N LYS A 126 43.91 -24.88 40.62
CA LYS A 126 44.96 -25.84 40.24
C LYS A 126 46.06 -25.93 41.30
N ALA A 127 46.58 -24.81 41.80
CA ALA A 127 47.61 -24.79 42.83
C ALA A 127 47.12 -25.39 44.16
N GLU A 128 45.87 -25.13 44.54
CA GLU A 128 45.23 -25.74 45.72
C GLU A 128 45.11 -27.26 45.58
N ALA A 129 44.72 -27.76 44.40
CA ALA A 129 44.68 -29.18 44.11
C ALA A 129 46.09 -29.82 44.16
N GLN A 130 47.10 -29.15 43.60
CA GLN A 130 48.50 -29.60 43.65
C GLN A 130 49.05 -29.64 45.09
N SER A 131 48.75 -28.62 45.89
CA SER A 131 49.13 -28.58 47.32
C SER A 131 48.49 -29.74 48.10
N THR A 132 47.21 -30.01 47.84
CA THR A 132 46.49 -31.16 48.43
C THR A 132 47.16 -32.48 48.06
N LEU A 133 47.53 -32.66 46.79
CA LEU A 133 48.26 -33.85 46.33
C LEU A 133 49.64 -33.97 46.98
N ALA A 134 50.40 -32.88 47.10
CA ALA A 134 51.69 -32.87 47.76
C ALA A 134 51.58 -33.32 49.24
N LYS A 135 50.58 -32.80 49.96
CA LYS A 135 50.29 -33.21 51.34
C LYS A 135 49.89 -34.69 51.44
N ALA A 136 49.04 -35.16 50.53
CA ALA A 136 48.64 -36.57 50.49
C ALA A 136 49.84 -37.49 50.23
N LYS A 137 50.74 -37.12 49.31
CA LYS A 137 51.99 -37.85 49.05
C LYS A 137 52.91 -37.88 50.28
N GLN A 138 53.03 -36.77 51.00
CA GLN A 138 53.81 -36.72 52.24
C GLN A 138 53.22 -37.65 53.32
N ASN A 139 51.91 -37.65 53.49
CA ASN A 139 51.22 -38.55 54.43
C ASN A 139 51.41 -40.02 54.03
N LEU A 140 51.38 -40.34 52.73
CA LEU A 140 51.65 -41.68 52.23
C LEU A 140 53.07 -42.13 52.58
N ILE A 141 54.09 -41.27 52.42
CA ILE A 141 55.47 -41.58 52.81
C ILE A 141 55.55 -41.89 54.31
N THR A 142 54.92 -41.08 55.16
CA THR A 142 54.89 -41.34 56.61
C THR A 142 54.14 -42.63 56.96
N ALA A 143 53.02 -42.91 56.29
CA ALA A 143 52.28 -44.16 56.48
C ALA A 143 53.07 -45.39 56.02
N GLN A 144 53.83 -45.28 54.92
CA GLN A 144 54.74 -46.34 54.44
C GLN A 144 55.85 -46.63 55.45
N GLN A 145 56.47 -45.58 56.02
CA GLN A 145 57.48 -45.73 57.07
C GLN A 145 56.90 -46.39 58.33
N ASN A 146 55.71 -45.96 58.75
CA ASN A 146 55.05 -46.52 59.94
C ASN A 146 54.52 -47.94 59.74
N ALA A 147 54.28 -48.35 58.48
CA ALA A 147 53.88 -49.70 58.13
C ALA A 147 55.06 -50.64 57.86
N ASP A 148 56.30 -50.13 57.91
CA ASP A 148 57.50 -50.96 57.71
C ASP A 148 57.58 -52.04 58.82
N PRO A 149 57.74 -53.33 58.45
CA PRO A 149 57.77 -54.42 59.42
C PRO A 149 58.90 -54.29 60.46
N ALA A 150 60.07 -53.76 60.09
CA ALA A 150 61.18 -53.59 61.01
C ALA A 150 60.92 -52.42 61.97
N TYR A 151 60.32 -51.33 61.49
CA TYR A 151 59.87 -50.23 62.35
C TYR A 151 58.81 -50.70 63.36
N LEU A 152 57.77 -51.40 62.91
CA LEU A 152 56.72 -51.93 63.78
C LEU A 152 57.27 -52.91 64.82
N ALA A 153 58.17 -53.82 64.42
CA ALA A 153 58.82 -54.74 65.34
C ALA A 153 59.68 -54.01 66.38
N ASN A 154 60.40 -52.95 65.98
CA ASN A 154 61.19 -52.12 66.88
C ASN A 154 60.31 -51.38 67.90
N GLN A 155 59.18 -50.81 67.46
CA GLN A 155 58.22 -50.12 68.33
C GLN A 155 57.63 -51.06 69.38
N VAL A 156 57.25 -52.30 68.99
CA VAL A 156 56.75 -53.31 69.92
C VAL A 156 57.86 -53.77 70.88
N LEU A 157 59.09 -53.95 70.41
CA LEU A 157 60.24 -54.29 71.27
C LEU A 157 60.48 -53.22 72.33
N LEU A 158 60.50 -51.95 71.94
CA LEU A 158 60.70 -50.83 72.85
C LEU A 158 59.57 -50.75 73.90
N ALA A 159 58.31 -50.87 73.46
CA ALA A 159 57.17 -50.86 74.37
C ALA A 159 57.17 -52.05 75.36
N ASN A 160 57.65 -53.23 74.95
CA ASN A 160 57.84 -54.34 75.89
C ASN A 160 58.92 -54.03 76.94
N GLN A 161 60.01 -53.35 76.55
CA GLN A 161 61.04 -52.93 77.49
C GLN A 161 60.52 -51.90 78.50
N THR A 162 59.71 -50.93 78.06
CA THR A 162 59.11 -49.92 78.97
C THR A 162 58.15 -50.57 79.95
N VAL A 163 57.31 -51.52 79.51
CA VAL A 163 56.45 -52.32 80.40
C VAL A 163 57.28 -53.08 81.43
N LYS A 164 58.37 -53.72 81.01
CA LYS A 164 59.26 -54.43 81.94
C LYS A 164 59.86 -53.48 82.99
N GLN A 165 60.38 -52.34 82.57
CA GLN A 165 60.96 -51.34 83.47
C GLN A 165 59.93 -50.77 84.45
N ALA A 166 58.73 -50.46 83.97
CA ALA A 166 57.63 -49.96 84.81
C ALA A 166 57.15 -51.01 85.81
N SER A 167 57.09 -52.29 85.40
CA SER A 167 56.76 -53.42 86.28
C SER A 167 57.83 -53.61 87.36
N ASP A 168 59.12 -53.57 87.01
CA ASP A 168 60.23 -53.65 87.95
C ASP A 168 60.20 -52.46 88.95
N ALA A 169 59.82 -51.26 88.51
CA ALA A 169 59.68 -50.08 89.35
C ALA A 169 58.50 -50.19 90.34
N LEU A 170 57.36 -50.71 89.87
CA LEU A 170 56.20 -50.98 90.74
C LEU A 170 56.53 -52.01 91.81
N ALA A 171 57.23 -53.09 91.45
CA ALA A 171 57.66 -54.10 92.41
C ALA A 171 58.57 -53.51 93.52
N LYS A 172 59.49 -52.60 93.15
CA LYS A 172 60.32 -51.87 94.12
C LYS A 172 59.51 -50.91 95.00
N ALA A 173 58.56 -50.16 94.43
CA ALA A 173 57.70 -49.26 95.20
C ALA A 173 56.86 -50.03 96.24
N GLN A 174 56.37 -51.22 95.87
CA GLN A 174 55.64 -52.11 96.77
C GLN A 174 56.49 -52.60 97.96
N GLN A 175 57.80 -52.80 97.77
CA GLN A 175 58.72 -53.18 98.85
C GLN A 175 58.94 -52.05 99.87
N ASN A 176 58.90 -50.79 99.44
CA ASN A 176 59.13 -49.63 100.29
C ASN A 176 57.90 -49.21 101.12
N GLY A 177 56.70 -49.67 100.74
CA GLY A 177 55.46 -49.50 101.52
C GLY A 177 54.81 -48.10 101.48
N ASP A 178 55.38 -47.12 100.75
CA ASP A 178 54.79 -45.79 100.60
C ASP A 178 53.67 -45.78 99.53
N THR A 179 52.44 -45.50 99.96
CA THR A 179 51.23 -45.48 99.12
C THR A 179 51.37 -44.55 97.90
N SER A 180 52.01 -43.39 98.05
CA SER A 180 52.15 -42.43 96.94
C SER A 180 53.04 -42.98 95.82
N SER A 181 54.16 -43.61 96.20
CA SER A 181 55.11 -44.22 95.28
C SER A 181 54.50 -45.39 94.50
N ILE A 182 53.69 -46.22 95.17
CA ILE A 182 52.97 -47.33 94.54
C ILE A 182 51.98 -46.80 93.51
N GLN A 183 51.20 -45.77 93.84
CA GLN A 183 50.22 -45.19 92.92
C GLN A 183 50.90 -44.61 91.67
N SER A 184 52.03 -43.90 91.84
CA SER A 184 52.80 -43.36 90.72
C SER A 184 53.37 -44.45 89.80
N ALA A 185 53.96 -45.49 90.39
CA ALA A 185 54.48 -46.63 89.64
C ALA A 185 53.37 -47.42 88.92
N GLN A 186 52.19 -47.54 89.55
CA GLN A 186 51.02 -48.15 88.92
C GLN A 186 50.55 -47.35 87.70
N ASN A 187 50.47 -46.02 87.81
CA ASN A 187 50.11 -45.15 86.68
C ASN A 187 51.13 -45.28 85.54
N SER A 188 52.42 -45.38 85.87
CA SER A 188 53.50 -45.57 84.90
C SER A 188 53.39 -46.92 84.18
N LEU A 189 53.06 -48.00 84.90
CA LEU A 189 52.82 -49.31 84.29
C LEU A 189 51.58 -49.29 83.38
N ASN A 190 50.50 -48.67 83.82
CA ASN A 190 49.28 -48.54 83.01
C ASN A 190 49.56 -47.77 81.69
N GLN A 191 50.35 -46.69 81.77
CA GLN A 191 50.80 -45.93 80.60
C GLN A 191 51.64 -46.81 79.65
N ALA A 192 52.62 -47.56 80.18
CA ALA A 192 53.45 -48.44 79.37
C ALA A 192 52.64 -49.57 78.69
N VAL A 193 51.66 -50.16 79.38
CA VAL A 193 50.77 -51.18 78.81
C VAL A 193 49.89 -50.59 77.70
N SER A 194 49.44 -49.35 77.82
CA SER A 194 48.70 -48.63 76.78
C SER A 194 49.56 -48.39 75.52
N GLU A 195 50.84 -48.03 75.71
CA GLU A 195 51.81 -47.86 74.63
C GLU A 195 52.09 -49.19 73.90
N LEU A 196 52.27 -50.29 74.63
CA LEU A 196 52.42 -51.63 74.05
C LEU A 196 51.17 -52.05 73.27
N THR A 197 49.99 -51.82 73.83
CA THR A 197 48.71 -52.12 73.16
C THR A 197 48.60 -51.33 71.86
N THR A 198 48.97 -50.06 71.87
CA THR A 198 48.99 -49.21 70.67
C THR A 198 49.97 -49.76 69.63
N ALA A 199 51.20 -50.10 70.03
CA ALA A 199 52.21 -50.66 69.12
C ALA A 199 51.76 -52.03 68.52
N GLN A 200 51.15 -52.89 69.34
CA GLN A 200 50.60 -54.16 68.89
C GLN A 200 49.42 -53.96 67.93
N ASN A 201 48.53 -53.01 68.18
CA ASN A 201 47.43 -52.69 67.27
C ASN A 201 47.94 -52.17 65.92
N GLN A 202 48.98 -51.34 65.93
CA GLN A 202 49.64 -50.90 64.70
C GLN A 202 50.24 -52.08 63.91
N GLN A 203 50.90 -53.00 64.61
CA GLN A 203 51.45 -54.23 64.02
C GLN A 203 50.35 -55.18 63.50
N ASN A 204 49.24 -55.29 64.22
CA ASN A 204 48.10 -56.16 63.92
C ASN A 204 47.12 -55.52 62.91
N GLY A 205 47.64 -54.77 61.94
CA GLY A 205 46.87 -54.24 60.81
C GLY A 205 46.48 -52.77 60.90
N GLY A 206 46.63 -52.11 62.06
CA GLY A 206 46.36 -50.66 62.16
C GLY A 206 47.22 -49.82 61.20
N ALA A 207 48.50 -50.14 61.07
CA ALA A 207 49.39 -49.44 60.14
C ALA A 207 49.07 -49.75 58.68
N ALA A 208 48.68 -50.99 58.37
CA ALA A 208 48.26 -51.39 57.02
C ALA A 208 46.96 -50.68 56.59
N GLN A 209 46.02 -50.49 57.51
CA GLN A 209 44.81 -49.70 57.29
C GLN A 209 45.15 -48.23 57.05
N ALA A 210 46.03 -47.64 57.86
CA ALA A 210 46.48 -46.26 57.68
C ALA A 210 47.19 -46.05 56.33
N LEU A 211 48.02 -47.01 55.90
CA LEU A 211 48.65 -47.01 54.58
C LEU A 211 47.63 -47.06 53.44
N THR A 212 46.64 -47.94 53.56
CA THR A 212 45.55 -48.06 52.56
C THR A 212 44.76 -46.75 52.45
N ALA A 213 44.44 -46.12 53.58
CA ALA A 213 43.77 -44.82 53.60
C ALA A 213 44.61 -43.73 52.93
N ALA A 214 45.91 -43.64 53.26
CA ALA A 214 46.81 -42.67 52.63
C ALA A 214 46.98 -42.89 51.12
N GLN A 215 46.96 -44.15 50.65
CA GLN A 215 46.99 -44.48 49.21
C GLN A 215 45.71 -44.00 48.50
N ALA A 216 44.55 -44.18 49.14
CA ALA A 216 43.27 -43.69 48.64
C ALA A 216 43.24 -42.15 48.58
N ASP A 217 43.77 -41.48 49.60
CA ASP A 217 43.88 -40.01 49.63
C ASP A 217 44.73 -39.46 48.49
N VAL A 218 45.87 -40.09 48.17
CA VAL A 218 46.70 -39.72 47.02
C VAL A 218 45.93 -39.88 45.71
N THR A 219 45.19 -40.98 45.55
CA THR A 219 44.41 -41.25 44.35
C THR A 219 43.29 -40.19 44.18
N ALA A 220 42.57 -39.88 45.24
CA ALA A 220 41.53 -38.86 45.23
C ALA A 220 42.10 -37.46 44.96
N ALA A 221 43.25 -37.13 45.55
CA ALA A 221 43.93 -35.85 45.30
C ALA A 221 44.46 -35.75 43.85
N GLN A 222 44.98 -36.84 43.28
CA GLN A 222 45.42 -36.89 41.89
C GLN A 222 44.24 -36.68 40.93
N TYR A 223 43.11 -37.34 41.17
CA TYR A 223 41.89 -37.14 40.39
C TYR A 223 41.42 -35.67 40.38
N LYS A 224 41.54 -34.96 41.52
CA LYS A 224 41.24 -33.52 41.57
C LYS A 224 42.19 -32.69 40.71
N VAL A 225 43.49 -33.00 40.72
CA VAL A 225 44.48 -32.34 39.85
C VAL A 225 44.16 -32.59 38.38
N ASP A 226 43.81 -33.82 38.02
CA ASP A 226 43.50 -34.20 36.63
C ASP A 226 42.23 -33.49 36.13
N GLN A 227 41.18 -33.40 36.95
CA GLN A 227 39.97 -32.62 36.63
C GLN A 227 40.30 -31.13 36.47
N GLN A 228 41.11 -30.58 37.36
CA GLN A 228 41.54 -29.18 37.28
C GLN A 228 42.39 -28.91 36.02
N GLY A 229 43.19 -29.90 35.59
CA GLY A 229 43.96 -29.84 34.34
C GLY A 229 43.11 -29.96 33.09
N ALA A 230 42.05 -30.76 33.11
CA ALA A 230 41.12 -30.93 31.99
C ALA A 230 40.24 -29.69 31.76
N GLY A 231 39.92 -28.95 32.82
CA GLY A 231 39.04 -27.78 32.73
C GLY A 231 37.56 -28.15 32.79
N PRO A 232 36.67 -27.18 32.53
CA PRO A 232 35.23 -27.43 32.39
C PRO A 232 34.95 -28.48 31.31
N SER A 233 33.89 -29.26 31.48
CA SER A 233 33.49 -30.22 30.45
C SER A 233 33.02 -29.51 29.18
N GLU A 234 33.23 -30.14 28.02
CA GLU A 234 32.76 -29.60 26.74
C GLU A 234 31.23 -29.39 26.74
N ALA A 235 30.48 -30.28 27.39
CA ALA A 235 29.03 -30.15 27.51
C ALA A 235 28.62 -28.91 28.33
N ASP A 236 29.35 -28.60 29.41
CA ASP A 236 29.09 -27.39 30.21
C ASP A 236 29.42 -26.11 29.44
N LEU A 237 30.53 -26.11 28.69
CA LEU A 237 30.91 -24.98 27.83
C LEU A 237 29.88 -24.76 26.73
N GLN A 238 29.47 -25.82 26.03
CA GLN A 238 28.44 -25.74 24.99
C GLN A 238 27.12 -25.21 25.55
N SER A 239 26.69 -25.69 26.73
CA SER A 239 25.49 -25.18 27.39
C SER A 239 25.61 -23.69 27.74
N ALA A 240 26.78 -23.24 28.22
CA ALA A 240 27.02 -21.83 28.53
C ALA A 240 27.03 -20.96 27.27
N TYR A 241 27.70 -21.39 26.20
CA TYR A 241 27.70 -20.68 24.91
C TYR A 241 26.30 -20.63 24.28
N ALA A 242 25.54 -21.72 24.34
CA ALA A 242 24.16 -21.74 23.86
C ALA A 242 23.28 -20.75 24.64
N SER A 243 23.47 -20.65 25.95
CA SER A 243 22.76 -19.68 26.79
C SER A 243 23.10 -18.23 26.41
N ILE A 244 24.38 -17.93 26.14
CA ILE A 244 24.81 -16.61 25.65
C ILE A 244 24.18 -16.32 24.27
N SER A 245 24.23 -17.27 23.34
CA SER A 245 23.66 -17.10 22.01
C SER A 245 22.14 -16.86 22.06
N GLN A 246 21.42 -17.56 22.94
CA GLN A 246 19.99 -17.37 23.14
C GLN A 246 19.69 -15.99 23.72
N ALA A 247 20.42 -15.56 24.76
CA ALA A 247 20.23 -14.25 25.37
C ALA A 247 20.56 -13.11 24.40
N GLN A 248 21.58 -13.29 23.55
CA GLN A 248 21.93 -12.35 22.50
C GLN A 248 20.80 -12.22 21.47
N ALA A 249 20.26 -13.34 20.98
CA ALA A 249 19.15 -13.31 20.03
C ALA A 249 17.89 -12.61 20.60
N GLN A 250 17.61 -12.82 21.89
CA GLN A 250 16.52 -12.14 22.59
C GLN A 250 16.79 -10.63 22.72
N LEU A 251 18.04 -10.24 23.00
CA LEU A 251 18.45 -8.84 23.03
C LEU A 251 18.31 -8.17 21.66
N ASP A 252 18.75 -8.83 20.60
CA ASP A 252 18.67 -8.30 19.24
C ASP A 252 17.21 -8.15 18.78
N SER A 253 16.35 -9.11 19.14
CA SER A 253 14.90 -9.01 18.91
C SER A 253 14.29 -7.82 19.67
N ALA A 254 14.63 -7.64 20.96
CA ALA A 254 14.15 -6.50 21.75
C ALA A 254 14.64 -5.15 21.19
N LYS A 255 15.90 -5.08 20.73
CA LYS A 255 16.46 -3.89 20.07
C LYS A 255 15.78 -3.58 18.74
N THR A 256 15.45 -4.61 17.95
CA THR A 256 14.71 -4.45 16.71
C THR A 256 13.31 -3.90 16.97
N ALA A 257 12.59 -4.48 17.94
CA ALA A 257 11.27 -4.00 18.34
C ALA A 257 11.32 -2.53 18.85
N LEU A 258 12.38 -2.15 19.56
CA LEU A 258 12.61 -0.77 19.96
C LEU A 258 12.89 0.16 18.76
N ALA A 259 13.67 -0.29 17.78
CA ALA A 259 13.94 0.49 16.56
C ALA A 259 12.65 0.70 15.74
N GLU A 260 11.79 -0.31 15.66
CA GLU A 260 10.48 -0.26 15.00
C GLU A 260 9.46 0.67 15.70
N ALA A 261 9.76 1.16 16.91
CA ALA A 261 8.97 2.17 17.59
C ALA A 261 9.15 3.58 17.00
N THR A 262 10.04 3.75 16.02
CA THR A 262 10.32 5.03 15.37
C THR A 262 10.20 4.87 13.85
N ILE A 263 9.40 5.72 13.21
CA ILE A 263 9.35 5.80 11.74
C ILE A 263 10.44 6.74 11.27
N LEU A 264 11.31 6.25 10.38
CA LEU A 264 12.35 7.02 9.71
C LEU A 264 12.03 7.16 8.22
N ALA A 265 12.39 8.28 7.62
CA ALA A 265 12.30 8.45 6.17
C ALA A 265 13.31 7.54 5.44
N PRO A 266 12.87 6.66 4.51
CA PRO A 266 13.78 5.76 3.78
C PRO A 266 14.60 6.49 2.70
N THR A 267 14.14 7.64 2.22
CA THR A 267 14.75 8.47 1.19
C THR A 267 14.40 9.94 1.41
N ASP A 268 15.02 10.84 0.63
CA ASP A 268 14.61 12.26 0.59
C ASP A 268 13.25 12.35 -0.10
N ALA A 269 12.27 12.97 0.57
CA ALA A 269 10.86 12.89 0.18
C ALA A 269 10.05 14.10 0.64
N VAL A 270 8.84 14.25 0.10
CA VAL A 270 7.80 15.17 0.60
C VAL A 270 6.71 14.37 1.29
N VAL A 271 6.24 14.87 2.44
CA VAL A 271 5.11 14.28 3.17
C VAL A 271 3.80 14.64 2.44
N ILE A 272 3.06 13.62 1.99
CA ILE A 272 1.76 13.81 1.32
C ILE A 272 0.64 13.89 2.36
N ASP A 273 0.65 12.93 3.29
CA ASP A 273 -0.37 12.78 4.33
C ASP A 273 0.30 12.23 5.57
N THR A 274 0.16 12.94 6.68
CA THR A 274 0.65 12.50 7.99
C THR A 274 -0.19 11.35 8.55
N GLY A 275 -1.49 11.26 8.23
CA GLY A 275 -2.39 10.16 8.61
C GLY A 275 -2.48 9.83 10.11
N MET A 276 -1.95 10.71 10.97
CA MET A 276 -1.70 10.45 12.39
C MET A 276 -1.73 11.76 13.22
N GLN A 277 -2.01 11.65 14.51
CA GLN A 277 -2.08 12.74 15.47
C GLN A 277 -1.29 12.41 16.74
N LEU A 278 -0.70 13.45 17.35
CA LEU A 278 -0.02 13.32 18.63
C LEU A 278 -0.98 12.80 19.71
N TYR A 279 -0.52 11.86 20.52
CA TYR A 279 -1.26 11.14 21.57
C TYR A 279 -2.38 10.20 21.09
N GLN A 280 -2.55 9.98 19.79
CA GLN A 280 -3.44 8.92 19.31
C GLN A 280 -2.81 7.54 19.49
N TYR A 281 -3.66 6.50 19.56
CA TYR A 281 -3.20 5.12 19.44
C TYR A 281 -3.15 4.70 17.98
N THR A 282 -2.10 3.99 17.60
CA THR A 282 -1.93 3.49 16.23
C THR A 282 -2.84 2.28 15.99
N THR A 283 -3.32 2.19 14.76
CA THR A 283 -4.09 1.09 14.18
C THR A 283 -3.53 0.74 12.80
N ASP A 284 -4.05 -0.30 12.16
CA ASP A 284 -3.62 -0.72 10.82
C ASP A 284 -3.80 0.36 9.73
N ASP A 285 -4.65 1.38 9.97
CA ASP A 285 -4.85 2.49 9.04
C ASP A 285 -3.99 3.73 9.35
N THR A 286 -3.26 3.69 10.47
CA THR A 286 -2.44 4.80 10.95
C THR A 286 -1.09 4.80 10.23
N LYS A 287 -0.96 5.58 9.15
CA LYS A 287 0.22 5.59 8.26
C LYS A 287 0.62 7.00 7.83
N ILE A 288 1.91 7.22 7.65
CA ILE A 288 2.50 8.42 7.03
C ILE A 288 2.78 8.10 5.57
N THR A 289 2.25 8.89 4.64
CA THR A 289 2.47 8.71 3.21
C THR A 289 3.48 9.74 2.71
N ILE A 290 4.57 9.28 2.09
CA ILE A 290 5.60 10.15 1.52
C ILE A 290 5.77 9.88 0.02
N THR A 291 6.28 10.85 -0.74
CA THR A 291 6.70 10.67 -2.13
C THR A 291 8.18 11.06 -2.33
N PRO A 292 9.01 10.21 -2.99
CA PRO A 292 10.42 10.50 -3.21
C PRO A 292 10.66 11.79 -4.03
N LEU A 293 11.75 12.49 -3.73
CA LEU A 293 12.18 13.70 -4.44
C LEU A 293 13.18 13.45 -5.58
N ASP A 294 13.51 12.19 -5.86
CA ASP A 294 14.58 11.79 -6.80
C ASP A 294 14.22 11.94 -8.29
N GLY A 295 13.09 12.57 -8.61
CA GLY A 295 12.64 12.81 -9.98
C GLY A 295 11.87 11.63 -10.58
N THR A 296 11.81 10.50 -9.89
CA THR A 296 10.90 9.39 -10.20
C THR A 296 9.59 9.60 -9.45
N GLY A 297 8.57 10.13 -10.14
CA GLY A 297 7.20 10.24 -9.61
C GLY A 297 6.84 11.55 -8.92
N SER A 298 7.62 12.62 -9.13
CA SER A 298 7.28 13.98 -8.67
C SER A 298 6.09 14.60 -9.40
N ASN A 299 5.75 14.04 -10.57
CA ASN A 299 4.62 14.48 -11.36
C ASN A 299 3.37 13.73 -10.91
N LEU A 300 2.27 14.46 -10.76
CA LEU A 300 0.97 13.86 -10.51
C LEU A 300 0.59 12.97 -11.69
N GLU A 301 -0.13 11.90 -11.42
CA GLU A 301 -0.84 11.13 -12.44
C GLU A 301 -2.35 11.22 -12.18
N VAL A 302 -3.15 10.99 -13.22
CA VAL A 302 -4.59 10.81 -13.09
C VAL A 302 -4.94 9.41 -13.56
N VAL A 303 -5.63 8.65 -12.70
CA VAL A 303 -6.12 7.33 -13.03
C VAL A 303 -7.62 7.42 -13.27
N ALA A 304 -8.06 7.10 -14.49
CA ALA A 304 -9.46 7.04 -14.88
C ALA A 304 -9.89 5.62 -15.26
N ASP A 305 -11.16 5.33 -15.01
CA ASP A 305 -11.82 4.13 -15.48
C ASP A 305 -12.54 4.40 -16.80
N ILE A 306 -12.15 3.70 -17.87
CA ILE A 306 -12.76 3.82 -19.20
C ILE A 306 -13.59 2.58 -19.51
N ASP A 307 -14.77 2.77 -20.09
CA ASP A 307 -15.68 1.69 -20.48
C ASP A 307 -15.06 0.74 -21.52
N GLN A 308 -15.41 -0.54 -21.45
CA GLN A 308 -15.02 -1.58 -22.41
C GLN A 308 -15.33 -1.22 -23.88
N ALA A 309 -16.39 -0.46 -24.16
CA ALA A 309 -16.74 -0.04 -25.53
C ALA A 309 -15.71 0.94 -26.13
N ASP A 310 -15.06 1.74 -25.28
CA ASP A 310 -14.24 2.87 -25.68
C ASP A 310 -12.73 2.59 -25.55
N ILE A 311 -12.33 1.69 -24.64
CA ILE A 311 -10.92 1.36 -24.37
C ILE A 311 -10.13 0.93 -25.62
N GLY A 312 -10.78 0.31 -26.62
CA GLY A 312 -10.10 -0.13 -27.84
C GLY A 312 -9.55 1.02 -28.70
N GLN A 313 -10.01 2.24 -28.48
CA GLN A 313 -9.54 3.45 -29.18
C GLN A 313 -8.42 4.17 -28.41
N VAL A 314 -8.26 3.88 -27.11
CA VAL A 314 -7.27 4.51 -26.24
C VAL A 314 -5.92 3.82 -26.37
N LYS A 315 -4.86 4.60 -26.57
CA LYS A 315 -3.51 4.10 -26.79
C LYS A 315 -2.50 4.92 -26.00
N ILE A 316 -1.44 4.25 -25.54
CA ILE A 316 -0.30 4.87 -24.89
C ILE A 316 0.29 5.96 -25.81
N GLY A 317 0.57 7.12 -25.24
CA GLY A 317 1.12 8.31 -25.91
C GLY A 317 0.08 9.30 -26.47
N GLN A 318 -1.22 9.01 -26.35
CA GLN A 318 -2.27 9.99 -26.69
C GLN A 318 -2.24 11.18 -25.73
N LYS A 319 -2.52 12.37 -26.26
CA LYS A 319 -2.62 13.60 -25.47
C LYS A 319 -3.95 13.62 -24.72
N VAL A 320 -3.91 14.13 -23.50
CA VAL A 320 -5.07 14.26 -22.63
C VAL A 320 -5.17 15.69 -22.15
N ASP A 321 -6.35 16.27 -22.28
CA ASP A 321 -6.70 17.51 -21.60
C ASP A 321 -7.36 17.20 -20.26
N ILE A 322 -6.86 17.81 -19.20
CA ILE A 322 -7.23 17.52 -17.82
C ILE A 322 -7.84 18.78 -17.22
N THR A 323 -9.08 18.68 -16.76
CA THR A 323 -9.79 19.79 -16.10
C THR A 323 -10.28 19.37 -14.73
N LEU A 324 -10.42 20.34 -13.83
CA LEU A 324 -10.98 20.12 -12.49
C LEU A 324 -12.39 20.70 -12.46
N ASP A 325 -13.34 19.99 -11.82
CA ASP A 325 -14.72 20.49 -11.66
C ASP A 325 -14.76 21.87 -10.97
N ALA A 326 -13.85 22.09 -10.03
CA ALA A 326 -13.74 23.35 -9.29
C ALA A 326 -13.12 24.49 -10.12
N TYR A 327 -12.41 24.18 -11.19
CA TYR A 327 -11.67 25.13 -12.03
C TYR A 327 -11.80 24.75 -13.52
N PRO A 328 -12.99 24.95 -14.14
CA PRO A 328 -13.26 24.52 -15.51
C PRO A 328 -12.44 25.27 -16.56
N ASP A 329 -11.95 26.47 -16.26
CA ASP A 329 -11.10 27.27 -17.16
C ASP A 329 -9.59 26.95 -17.02
N ASP A 330 -9.22 26.05 -16.10
CA ASP A 330 -7.82 25.70 -15.82
C ASP A 330 -7.52 24.31 -16.40
N HIS A 331 -6.87 24.32 -17.56
CA HIS A 331 -6.53 23.13 -18.33
C HIS A 331 -5.09 22.72 -18.03
N SER A 332 -4.90 21.48 -17.58
CA SER A 332 -3.60 20.83 -17.47
C SER A 332 -3.46 19.80 -18.59
N SER A 333 -2.29 19.70 -19.19
CA SER A 333 -2.04 18.69 -20.23
C SER A 333 -1.28 17.49 -19.67
N GLY A 334 -1.58 16.32 -20.22
CA GLY A 334 -0.89 15.08 -19.91
C GLY A 334 -0.86 14.11 -21.08
N VAL A 335 -0.25 12.95 -20.85
CA VAL A 335 -0.14 11.87 -21.84
C VAL A 335 -0.55 10.55 -21.23
N VAL A 336 -1.23 9.72 -22.01
CA VAL A 336 -1.57 8.35 -21.59
C VAL A 336 -0.27 7.56 -21.43
N SER A 337 0.07 7.19 -20.20
CA SER A 337 1.29 6.44 -19.87
C SER A 337 1.04 4.94 -19.77
N LEU A 338 -0.15 4.53 -19.30
CA LEU A 338 -0.53 3.13 -19.15
C LEU A 338 -2.00 2.91 -19.52
N VAL A 339 -2.25 1.79 -20.21
CA VAL A 339 -3.60 1.24 -20.40
C VAL A 339 -3.61 -0.16 -19.79
N ALA A 340 -4.46 -0.39 -18.80
CA ALA A 340 -4.52 -1.66 -18.09
C ALA A 340 -4.85 -2.83 -19.04
N LEU A 341 -4.10 -3.93 -18.93
CA LEU A 341 -4.37 -5.15 -19.70
C LEU A 341 -5.55 -5.96 -19.15
N GLN A 342 -5.94 -5.70 -17.91
CA GLN A 342 -7.02 -6.38 -17.21
C GLN A 342 -8.09 -5.37 -16.81
N GLY A 343 -9.33 -5.62 -17.22
CA GLY A 343 -10.48 -4.82 -16.81
C GLY A 343 -11.02 -5.25 -15.44
N THR A 344 -11.59 -4.31 -14.71
CA THR A 344 -12.31 -4.52 -13.46
C THR A 344 -13.81 -4.52 -13.75
N THR A 345 -14.58 -5.39 -13.09
CA THR A 345 -16.05 -5.43 -13.26
C THR A 345 -16.73 -5.15 -11.94
N THR A 346 -17.40 -4.01 -11.86
CA THR A 346 -18.17 -3.58 -10.69
C THR A 346 -19.62 -3.36 -11.12
N SER A 347 -20.57 -3.99 -10.44
CA SER A 347 -22.01 -3.86 -10.77
C SER A 347 -22.35 -4.18 -12.23
N ASN A 348 -21.72 -5.22 -12.81
CA ASN A 348 -21.86 -5.64 -14.21
C ASN A 348 -21.39 -4.63 -15.27
N VAL A 349 -20.63 -3.59 -14.89
CA VAL A 349 -19.96 -2.68 -15.82
C VAL A 349 -18.47 -2.99 -15.79
N THR A 350 -17.89 -3.30 -16.95
CA THR A 350 -16.46 -3.58 -17.11
C THR A 350 -15.72 -2.33 -17.54
N THR A 351 -14.78 -1.87 -16.71
CA THR A 351 -13.92 -0.72 -17.00
C THR A 351 -12.46 -1.15 -17.05
N PHE A 352 -11.64 -0.35 -17.72
CA PHE A 352 -10.20 -0.51 -17.79
C PHE A 352 -9.54 0.75 -17.24
N GLY A 353 -8.61 0.56 -16.32
CA GLY A 353 -7.82 1.66 -15.76
C GLY A 353 -6.88 2.23 -16.82
N VAL A 354 -6.93 3.54 -17.00
CA VAL A 354 -6.01 4.31 -17.83
C VAL A 354 -5.30 5.33 -16.96
N THR A 355 -3.97 5.29 -16.99
CA THR A 355 -3.11 6.23 -16.27
C THR A 355 -2.62 7.31 -17.21
N VAL A 356 -2.72 8.55 -16.77
CA VAL A 356 -2.28 9.75 -17.50
C VAL A 356 -1.22 10.44 -16.66
N ASP A 357 -0.01 10.55 -17.18
CA ASP A 357 1.06 11.34 -16.56
C ASP A 357 0.78 12.82 -16.84
N VAL A 358 0.80 13.66 -15.80
CA VAL A 358 0.56 15.10 -15.94
C VAL A 358 1.87 15.81 -16.30
N ASP A 359 1.94 16.39 -17.51
CA ASP A 359 3.13 17.08 -18.02
C ASP A 359 3.23 18.53 -17.52
N GLN A 360 2.08 19.23 -17.51
CA GLN A 360 1.97 20.61 -17.06
C GLN A 360 0.92 20.71 -15.94
N ALA A 361 1.30 20.30 -14.74
CA ALA A 361 0.43 20.39 -13.58
C ALA A 361 0.20 21.86 -13.21
N SER A 362 -1.07 22.29 -13.19
CA SER A 362 -1.46 23.53 -12.52
C SER A 362 -1.08 23.50 -11.03
N ASP A 363 -0.67 24.65 -10.47
CA ASP A 363 -0.43 24.83 -9.04
C ASP A 363 -1.65 24.51 -8.16
N LYS A 364 -2.82 24.26 -8.76
CA LYS A 364 -4.06 23.90 -8.09
C LYS A 364 -4.34 22.40 -8.06
N LEU A 365 -3.66 21.60 -8.88
CA LEU A 365 -3.80 20.15 -8.84
C LEU A 365 -3.23 19.62 -7.52
N ARG A 366 -4.02 18.81 -6.80
CA ARG A 366 -3.60 18.12 -5.58
C ARG A 366 -4.02 16.66 -5.69
N SER A 367 -3.21 15.78 -5.11
CA SER A 367 -3.56 14.38 -4.92
C SER A 367 -4.90 14.25 -4.19
N GLY A 368 -5.73 13.30 -4.60
CA GLY A 368 -7.08 13.05 -4.09
C GLY A 368 -8.19 13.84 -4.77
N MET A 369 -7.88 14.78 -5.68
CA MET A 369 -8.92 15.48 -6.45
C MET A 369 -9.51 14.60 -7.56
N ASN A 370 -10.79 14.80 -7.86
CA ASN A 370 -11.39 14.27 -9.09
C ASN A 370 -11.07 15.21 -10.26
N ALA A 371 -10.69 14.64 -11.39
CA ALA A 371 -10.40 15.37 -12.62
C ALA A 371 -11.16 14.75 -13.79
N ASN A 372 -11.61 15.61 -14.71
CA ASN A 372 -12.15 15.19 -15.99
C ASN A 372 -11.00 15.08 -16.99
N LEU A 373 -11.01 14.02 -17.77
CA LEU A 373 -9.99 13.67 -18.74
C LEU A 373 -10.62 13.57 -20.11
N ASP A 374 -10.21 14.43 -21.03
CA ASP A 374 -10.56 14.33 -22.44
C ASP A 374 -9.36 13.77 -23.22
N ILE A 375 -9.42 12.47 -23.49
CA ILE A 375 -8.37 11.75 -24.21
C ILE A 375 -8.57 11.95 -25.71
N ILE A 376 -7.62 12.60 -26.35
CA ILE A 376 -7.68 12.89 -27.80
C ILE A 376 -7.30 11.61 -28.55
N VAL A 377 -8.30 10.92 -29.11
CA VAL A 377 -8.08 9.65 -29.84
C VAL A 377 -7.81 9.85 -31.32
N ASP A 378 -8.31 10.94 -31.90
CA ASP A 378 -8.06 11.34 -33.28
C ASP A 378 -8.23 12.87 -33.42
N GLU A 379 -7.47 13.49 -34.32
CA GLU A 379 -7.42 14.95 -34.50
C GLU A 379 -7.15 15.32 -35.95
N ALA A 380 -8.02 16.16 -36.52
CA ALA A 380 -7.88 16.72 -37.86
C ALA A 380 -7.76 18.25 -37.76
N LYS A 381 -6.58 18.80 -38.11
CA LYS A 381 -6.30 20.25 -38.02
C LYS A 381 -6.48 20.98 -39.33
N GLY A 382 -7.05 22.18 -39.26
CA GLY A 382 -7.21 23.07 -40.42
C GLY A 382 -8.03 22.44 -41.54
N VAL A 383 -9.04 21.64 -41.19
CA VAL A 383 -9.92 20.96 -42.14
C VAL A 383 -11.21 21.73 -42.35
N LEU A 384 -11.89 21.49 -43.47
CA LEU A 384 -13.19 22.09 -43.72
C LEU A 384 -14.23 21.41 -42.82
N THR A 385 -14.94 22.16 -42.00
CA THR A 385 -15.93 21.63 -41.07
C THR A 385 -17.32 22.18 -41.33
N ILE A 386 -18.32 21.38 -41.00
CA ILE A 386 -19.72 21.80 -40.95
C ILE A 386 -20.37 21.28 -39.66
N PRO A 387 -21.43 21.91 -39.14
CA PRO A 387 -22.16 21.36 -38.01
C PRO A 387 -22.72 19.97 -38.33
N SER A 388 -22.62 19.01 -37.42
CA SER A 388 -23.07 17.61 -37.62
C SER A 388 -24.56 17.52 -37.98
N GLU A 389 -25.35 18.50 -37.54
CA GLU A 389 -26.77 18.67 -37.86
C GLU A 389 -27.06 18.87 -39.37
N ALA A 390 -26.08 19.38 -40.13
CA ALA A 390 -26.18 19.60 -41.56
C ALA A 390 -26.11 18.30 -42.38
N ILE A 391 -25.67 17.20 -41.78
CA ILE A 391 -25.57 15.89 -42.44
C ILE A 391 -26.98 15.35 -42.68
N LYS A 392 -27.31 15.08 -43.95
CA LYS A 392 -28.54 14.42 -44.37
C LYS A 392 -28.21 13.11 -45.08
N THR A 393 -28.98 12.08 -44.80
CA THR A 393 -28.86 10.79 -45.48
C THR A 393 -29.97 10.66 -46.51
N ARG A 394 -29.62 10.39 -47.77
CA ARG A 394 -30.57 10.14 -48.85
C ARG A 394 -30.26 8.79 -49.48
N GLY A 395 -31.10 7.80 -49.22
CA GLY A 395 -30.82 6.42 -49.64
C GLY A 395 -29.58 5.89 -48.92
N ASN A 396 -28.56 5.49 -49.69
CA ASN A 396 -27.29 4.98 -49.16
C ASN A 396 -26.17 6.04 -49.15
N GLU A 397 -26.46 7.28 -49.56
CA GLU A 397 -25.49 8.36 -49.65
C GLU A 397 -25.69 9.38 -48.52
N LYS A 398 -24.58 9.77 -47.89
CA LYS A 398 -24.54 10.89 -46.94
C LYS A 398 -24.12 12.16 -47.68
N GLY A 399 -24.71 13.28 -47.31
CA GLY A 399 -24.40 14.55 -47.94
C GLY A 399 -25.01 15.72 -47.18
N VAL A 400 -24.96 16.90 -47.78
CA VAL A 400 -25.59 18.10 -47.24
C VAL A 400 -26.61 18.66 -48.21
N MET A 401 -27.51 19.50 -47.69
CA MET A 401 -28.41 20.29 -48.51
C MET A 401 -27.88 21.71 -48.62
N VAL A 402 -27.71 22.21 -49.84
CA VAL A 402 -27.24 23.57 -50.13
C VAL A 402 -28.38 24.36 -50.77
N PRO A 403 -28.64 25.61 -50.36
CA PRO A 403 -29.62 26.46 -51.04
C PRO A 403 -29.12 26.79 -52.46
N VAL A 404 -29.97 26.62 -53.47
CA VAL A 404 -29.62 26.99 -54.85
C VAL A 404 -29.96 28.46 -55.06
N SER A 405 -28.95 29.31 -55.29
CA SER A 405 -29.16 30.69 -55.73
C SER A 405 -29.58 30.72 -57.21
N GLU A 406 -30.40 31.71 -57.59
CA GLU A 406 -31.02 31.84 -58.92
C GLU A 406 -30.03 32.07 -60.10
N ALA A 407 -28.72 31.94 -59.89
CA ALA A 407 -27.69 32.28 -60.87
C ALA A 407 -27.27 31.13 -61.83
N ASP A 408 -27.64 29.87 -61.56
CA ASP A 408 -27.07 28.69 -62.27
C ASP A 408 -28.02 27.96 -63.24
N GLN A 409 -29.14 28.55 -63.67
CA GLN A 409 -30.02 27.95 -64.69
C GLN A 409 -29.99 28.71 -66.02
N SER A 410 -28.96 28.48 -66.84
CA SER A 410 -29.03 28.73 -68.28
C SER A 410 -28.16 27.73 -69.03
N GLY A 411 -28.81 26.75 -69.67
CA GLY A 411 -28.17 25.64 -70.38
C GLY A 411 -29.17 24.82 -71.20
N ASN A 412 -29.76 25.49 -72.19
CA ASN A 412 -30.31 25.01 -73.47
C ASN A 412 -29.91 23.55 -73.88
N GLY A 413 -30.71 22.66 -74.45
CA GLY A 413 -32.05 22.69 -75.05
C GLY A 413 -32.22 21.49 -76.00
N SER A 414 -33.45 21.29 -76.48
CA SER A 414 -33.87 20.58 -77.69
C SER A 414 -34.28 19.09 -77.63
N GLU A 415 -35.60 18.96 -77.70
CA GLU A 415 -36.49 17.89 -78.17
C GLU A 415 -35.95 16.92 -79.24
N LYS A 416 -36.37 15.64 -79.16
CA LYS A 416 -37.13 14.98 -80.25
C LYS A 416 -37.96 13.80 -79.76
N SER A 417 -39.24 13.85 -80.13
CA SER A 417 -40.29 12.83 -79.96
C SER A 417 -40.12 11.64 -80.91
N THR A 418 -40.64 10.44 -80.55
CA THR A 418 -41.41 9.43 -81.36
C THR A 418 -41.55 8.13 -80.52
N THR A 419 -42.70 7.78 -79.90
CA THR A 419 -43.89 6.99 -80.35
C THR A 419 -43.77 5.45 -80.38
N GLY A 420 -44.71 4.77 -79.69
CA GLY A 420 -45.10 3.33 -79.76
C GLY A 420 -45.55 2.79 -78.38
N THR A 421 -46.82 2.87 -77.93
CA THR A 421 -48.01 1.97 -78.15
C THR A 421 -47.71 0.49 -77.79
N GLU A 422 -48.28 -0.17 -76.77
CA GLU A 422 -49.68 -0.58 -76.48
C GLU A 422 -49.88 -0.85 -74.94
N LYS A 423 -50.94 -0.36 -74.27
CA LYS A 423 -52.24 -1.01 -73.90
C LYS A 423 -52.09 -2.24 -72.95
N SER A 424 -52.75 -2.46 -71.81
CA SER A 424 -53.97 -2.01 -71.10
C SER A 424 -53.82 -2.57 -69.65
N THR A 425 -54.28 -1.98 -68.53
CA THR A 425 -55.67 -2.14 -68.03
C THR A 425 -55.85 -1.37 -66.70
N THR A 426 -56.78 -0.41 -66.71
CA THR A 426 -57.78 0.00 -65.72
C THR A 426 -57.49 0.06 -64.21
N GLY A 427 -57.64 1.28 -63.63
CA GLY A 427 -58.00 1.49 -62.23
C GLY A 427 -57.69 2.91 -61.68
N SER A 428 -58.61 3.86 -61.89
CA SER A 428 -58.78 5.17 -61.22
C SER A 428 -58.38 5.17 -59.72
N GLU A 429 -57.92 6.22 -59.04
CA GLU A 429 -57.96 7.67 -59.25
C GLU A 429 -57.15 8.37 -58.12
N LYS A 430 -56.85 9.66 -58.32
CA LYS A 430 -56.50 10.71 -57.34
C LYS A 430 -55.04 10.87 -56.87
N SER A 431 -54.36 11.68 -57.68
CA SER A 431 -53.46 12.77 -57.28
C SER A 431 -53.83 13.46 -55.96
N THR A 432 -52.84 13.73 -55.11
CA THR A 432 -52.23 15.06 -54.85
C THR A 432 -51.51 15.06 -53.50
N ASN A 433 -50.19 15.27 -53.48
CA ASN A 433 -49.57 16.40 -52.75
C ASN A 433 -48.06 16.49 -53.09
N ARG A 434 -47.69 17.35 -54.04
CA ARG A 434 -46.32 17.86 -54.17
C ARG A 434 -46.26 19.12 -53.33
N GLN A 435 -45.83 19.00 -52.08
CA GLN A 435 -45.49 20.14 -51.23
C GLN A 435 -44.22 20.82 -51.77
N ALA A 436 -44.29 22.13 -51.85
CA ALA A 436 -43.27 23.03 -52.38
C ALA A 436 -41.90 22.81 -51.72
N GLN A 437 -40.96 22.24 -52.48
CA GLN A 437 -39.54 22.28 -52.16
C GLN A 437 -39.03 23.68 -52.53
N GLY A 438 -38.63 24.47 -51.54
CA GLY A 438 -37.70 25.57 -51.78
C GLY A 438 -36.45 25.00 -52.47
N ASN A 439 -35.86 25.75 -53.41
CA ASN A 439 -34.74 25.30 -54.23
C ASN A 439 -33.54 24.86 -53.38
N VAL A 440 -33.43 23.55 -53.09
CA VAL A 440 -32.36 22.93 -52.31
C VAL A 440 -31.72 21.81 -53.11
N LYS A 441 -30.40 21.83 -53.24
CA LYS A 441 -29.61 20.81 -53.93
C LYS A 441 -28.95 19.91 -52.90
N PHE A 442 -29.16 18.61 -53.02
CA PHE A 442 -28.41 17.62 -52.25
C PHE A 442 -27.04 17.44 -52.92
N ILE A 443 -25.98 17.62 -52.14
CA ILE A 443 -24.61 17.39 -52.56
C ILE A 443 -24.09 16.22 -51.73
N THR A 444 -23.66 15.16 -52.39
CA THR A 444 -22.98 14.04 -51.73
C THR A 444 -21.61 14.53 -51.26
N VAL A 445 -21.32 14.29 -49.99
CA VAL A 445 -20.12 14.79 -49.31
C VAL A 445 -19.45 13.63 -48.62
N GLU A 446 -18.13 13.56 -48.75
CA GLU A 446 -17.33 12.59 -48.02
C GLU A 446 -16.96 13.19 -46.66
N PHE A 447 -17.49 12.58 -45.61
CA PHE A 447 -17.27 13.02 -44.23
C PHE A 447 -16.08 12.28 -43.61
N GLY A 448 -15.34 12.99 -42.79
CA GLY A 448 -14.22 12.50 -42.01
C GLY A 448 -14.58 12.38 -40.53
N LEU A 449 -13.69 12.88 -39.68
CA LEU A 449 -13.86 12.89 -38.23
C LEU A 449 -15.12 13.69 -37.81
N ASP A 450 -15.84 13.20 -36.80
CA ASP A 450 -17.03 13.84 -36.23
C ASP A 450 -16.79 14.00 -34.72
N ASP A 451 -16.79 15.24 -34.23
CA ASP A 451 -16.63 15.57 -32.81
C ASP A 451 -17.98 15.67 -32.06
N GLY A 452 -19.10 15.37 -32.74
CA GLY A 452 -20.46 15.47 -32.23
C GLY A 452 -21.11 16.83 -32.44
N THR A 453 -20.33 17.89 -32.63
CA THR A 453 -20.81 19.24 -32.97
C THR A 453 -20.53 19.58 -34.42
N ASN A 454 -19.33 19.27 -34.90
CA ASN A 454 -18.83 19.50 -36.24
C ASN A 454 -18.27 18.21 -36.85
N VAL A 455 -18.35 18.13 -38.18
CA VAL A 455 -17.80 17.03 -38.97
C VAL A 455 -16.85 17.56 -40.02
N GLU A 456 -15.70 16.91 -40.13
CA GLU A 456 -14.74 17.10 -41.19
C GLU A 456 -15.36 16.76 -42.54
N VAL A 457 -15.13 17.63 -43.52
CA VAL A 457 -15.50 17.45 -44.91
C VAL A 457 -14.24 17.22 -45.72
N LYS A 458 -14.06 15.97 -46.20
CA LYS A 458 -12.90 15.57 -47.02
C LYS A 458 -13.08 15.98 -48.48
N SER A 459 -14.29 15.85 -49.01
CA SER A 459 -14.59 16.22 -50.39
C SER A 459 -16.07 16.55 -50.60
N GLY A 460 -16.37 17.40 -51.60
CA GLY A 460 -17.75 17.71 -52.00
C GLY A 460 -18.25 19.11 -51.63
N LEU A 461 -17.54 19.85 -50.77
CA LEU A 461 -17.87 21.25 -50.42
C LEU A 461 -16.65 22.16 -50.51
N LYS A 462 -16.91 23.46 -50.64
CA LYS A 462 -15.90 24.52 -50.60
C LYS A 462 -16.04 25.34 -49.32
N GLU A 463 -14.93 25.95 -48.90
CA GLU A 463 -14.93 26.92 -47.81
C GLU A 463 -15.91 28.07 -48.09
N GLY A 464 -16.66 28.47 -47.06
CA GLY A 464 -17.68 29.51 -47.11
C GLY A 464 -19.01 29.08 -47.73
N GLN A 465 -19.12 27.84 -48.24
CA GLN A 465 -20.37 27.33 -48.80
C GLN A 465 -21.43 27.12 -47.72
N GLU A 466 -22.66 27.60 -47.97
CA GLU A 466 -23.76 27.48 -47.02
C GLU A 466 -24.42 26.10 -47.09
N VAL A 467 -24.59 25.48 -45.93
CA VAL A 467 -25.27 24.19 -45.74
C VAL A 467 -26.48 24.37 -44.83
N ILE A 468 -27.56 23.66 -45.11
CA ILE A 468 -28.81 23.76 -44.36
C ILE A 468 -28.74 22.84 -43.13
N THR A 469 -28.80 23.42 -41.92
CA THR A 469 -28.79 22.68 -40.66
C THR A 469 -30.21 22.30 -40.24
N SER A 470 -31.15 23.23 -40.32
CA SER A 470 -32.57 23.01 -40.02
C SER A 470 -33.51 23.82 -40.91
N VAL A 471 -34.77 23.40 -40.98
CA VAL A 471 -35.84 24.11 -41.68
C VAL A 471 -36.80 24.65 -40.63
N SER A 472 -36.85 25.97 -40.44
CA SER A 472 -37.75 26.56 -39.45
C SER A 472 -39.15 26.70 -40.03
N SER A 473 -40.10 25.90 -39.53
CA SER A 473 -41.53 26.11 -39.80
C SER A 473 -42.13 26.97 -38.69
N SER A 474 -42.38 28.25 -38.97
CA SER A 474 -43.12 29.11 -38.05
C SER A 474 -44.63 28.80 -38.13
N THR A 475 -45.14 28.02 -37.19
CA THR A 475 -46.59 27.84 -37.01
C THR A 475 -47.14 29.04 -36.23
N THR A 476 -47.89 29.92 -36.89
CA THR A 476 -48.69 30.95 -36.20
C THR A 476 -49.93 30.31 -35.60
N THR A 477 -49.96 30.14 -34.28
CA THR A 477 -51.14 29.70 -33.52
C THR A 477 -52.17 30.84 -33.48
N LYS A 478 -53.36 30.63 -34.05
CA LYS A 478 -54.51 31.53 -33.90
C LYS A 478 -55.11 31.36 -32.50
N THR A 479 -55.00 32.38 -31.65
CA THR A 479 -55.75 32.50 -30.40
C THR A 479 -57.23 32.72 -30.71
N SER A 480 -58.09 31.74 -30.40
CA SER A 480 -59.54 31.93 -30.33
C SER A 480 -59.95 32.12 -28.88
N SER A 481 -60.31 33.36 -28.52
CA SER A 481 -61.00 33.69 -27.27
C SER A 481 -62.41 33.09 -27.29
N GLY A 482 -62.62 32.00 -26.56
CA GLY A 482 -63.93 31.44 -26.26
C GLY A 482 -64.00 31.12 -24.77
N GLY A 483 -64.61 32.00 -23.99
CA GLY A 483 -64.88 31.76 -22.58
C GLY A 483 -66.05 30.79 -22.43
N PHE A 484 -65.86 29.72 -21.67
CA PHE A 484 -66.93 28.95 -21.02
C PHE A 484 -66.45 28.40 -19.67
N LEU A 485 -67.37 28.46 -18.72
CA LEU A 485 -67.29 28.18 -17.29
C LEU A 485 -67.41 26.68 -16.96
N PHE A 486 -67.24 26.36 -15.67
CA PHE A 486 -67.31 25.09 -14.92
C PHE A 486 -65.96 24.37 -14.79
N GLY A 487 -65.49 23.93 -13.62
CA GLY A 487 -66.07 23.85 -12.28
C GLY A 487 -65.53 22.60 -11.57
N GLY A 488 -65.04 22.76 -10.34
CA GLY A 488 -65.07 21.69 -9.32
C GLY A 488 -63.78 20.91 -9.03
N GLY A 489 -63.23 21.11 -7.81
CA GLY A 489 -62.50 20.11 -7.00
C GLY A 489 -61.07 19.81 -7.46
N ASN A 490 -60.09 19.50 -6.61
CA ASN A 490 -60.13 19.10 -5.22
C ASN A 490 -58.78 19.44 -4.56
N ARG A 491 -58.84 19.72 -3.27
CA ARG A 491 -57.73 19.97 -2.35
C ARG A 491 -56.96 18.67 -2.13
N ASN A 492 -55.63 18.72 -2.09
CA ASN A 492 -54.92 18.08 -0.98
C ASN A 492 -53.53 18.72 -0.78
N ALA A 493 -53.41 19.49 0.30
CA ALA A 493 -52.15 19.91 0.87
C ALA A 493 -51.79 18.90 1.96
N GLY A 494 -50.69 18.18 1.76
CA GLY A 494 -50.05 17.35 2.78
C GLY A 494 -48.80 18.05 3.29
N SER A 495 -48.90 18.66 4.47
CA SER A 495 -47.79 19.20 5.26
C SER A 495 -46.86 18.08 5.79
N PRO A 496 -45.60 18.41 6.16
CA PRO A 496 -44.62 17.47 6.73
C PRO A 496 -44.85 17.30 8.25
N PRO A 497 -44.26 16.29 8.95
CA PRO A 497 -42.90 16.47 9.52
C PRO A 497 -42.07 15.18 9.78
N ARG A 498 -40.75 15.26 9.65
CA ARG A 498 -39.76 15.08 10.74
C ARG A 498 -38.33 15.20 10.22
#